data_AF-A0A815VQA0-F1
#
_entry.id   AF-A0A815VQA0-F1
#
_cell.length_a   1.000
_cell.length_b   1.000
_cell.length_c   1.000
_cell.angle_alpha   90.00
_cell.angle_beta   90.00
_cell.angle_gamma   90.00
#
_symmetry.space_group_name_H-M   'P 1'
#
loop_
_entity.id
_entity.type
_entity.pdbx_description
1 polymer ?
#
loop_
_entity_poly.entity_id
_entity_poly.type
_entity_poly.pdbx_seq_one_letter_code
_entity_poly.pdbx_strand_id
1 'polypeptide(L)' 'MPGRRLGKNGPKISEIGYGTMGLSLGYGPPGSDEERFKVFDRAIELGSTYFDTAD' A
#
# COMPACT_ATOMS: atom_id res chain seq x y z
N MET A 1 13.24 -1.03 -3.18
CA MET A 1 12.84 0.40 -3.19
C MET A 1 13.64 1.18 -2.15
N PRO A 2 14.01 2.47 -2.36
CA PRO A 2 14.61 3.33 -1.33
C PRO A 2 13.67 3.49 -0.12
N GLY A 3 14.22 3.78 1.06
CA GLY A 3 13.41 3.92 2.27
C GLY A 3 13.91 4.98 3.24
N ARG A 4 12.97 5.66 3.91
CA ARG A 4 13.19 6.75 4.88
C ARG A 4 12.69 6.36 6.26
N ARG A 5 13.22 7.03 7.29
CA ARG A 5 12.69 6.89 8.65
C ARG A 5 11.41 7.72 8.78
N LEU A 6 10.34 7.10 9.26
CA LEU A 6 9.11 7.82 9.60
C LEU A 6 9.29 8.52 10.95
N GLY A 7 9.42 9.85 10.94
CA GLY A 7 9.66 10.64 12.15
C GLY A 7 11.02 10.38 12.82
N LYS A 8 11.21 10.92 14.04
CA LYS A 8 12.52 10.88 14.73
C LYS A 8 12.95 9.45 15.12
N ASN A 9 12.01 8.63 15.57
CA ASN A 9 12.26 7.29 16.13
C ASN A 9 11.41 6.19 15.48
N GLY A 10 10.73 6.46 14.36
CA GLY A 10 9.85 5.46 13.75
C GLY A 10 10.59 4.46 12.85
N PRO A 11 9.83 3.56 12.22
CA PRO A 11 10.37 2.53 11.35
C PRO A 11 10.98 3.10 10.07
N LYS A 12 11.83 2.31 9.41
CA LYS A 12 12.24 2.59 8.03
C LYS A 12 11.15 2.09 7.10
N ILE A 13 10.53 2.99 6.36
CA ILE A 13 9.44 2.73 5.42
C ILE A 13 9.89 3.03 3.99
N SER A 14 9.15 2.53 3.00
CA SER A 14 9.31 2.95 1.62
C SER A 14 9.06 4.44 1.46
N GLU A 15 9.83 5.11 0.59
CA GLU A 15 9.64 6.55 0.33
C GLU A 15 8.31 6.87 -0.36
N ILE A 16 7.78 5.88 -1.09
CA ILE A 16 6.46 5.93 -1.74
C ILE A 16 5.53 5.06 -0.90
N GLY A 17 4.40 5.64 -0.49
CA GLY A 17 3.30 4.92 0.15
C GLY A 17 2.26 4.46 -0.87
N TYR A 18 1.50 3.42 -0.53
CA TYR A 18 0.38 2.92 -1.32
C TYR A 18 -0.95 3.25 -0.63
N GLY A 19 -1.76 4.11 -1.25
CA GLY A 19 -3.12 4.38 -0.79
C GLY A 19 -4.11 3.32 -1.28
N THR A 20 -4.89 2.74 -0.38
CA THR A 20 -5.77 1.59 -0.66
C THR A 20 -7.17 1.97 -1.14
N MET A 21 -7.55 3.25 -1.11
CA MET A 21 -8.90 3.72 -1.43
C MET A 21 -9.42 3.19 -2.78
N GLY A 22 -8.57 3.20 -3.81
CA GLY A 22 -8.93 2.75 -5.16
C GLY A 22 -9.24 1.25 -5.29
N LEU A 23 -8.93 0.44 -4.26
CA LEU A 23 -9.23 -0.99 -4.26
C LEU A 23 -10.68 -1.27 -3.88
N SER A 24 -11.32 -0.40 -3.10
CA SER A 24 -12.70 -0.57 -2.64
C SER A 24 -13.67 0.47 -3.20
N LEU A 25 -13.18 1.66 -3.55
CA LEU A 25 -13.99 2.82 -3.88
C LEU A 25 -13.41 3.59 -5.09
N GLY A 26 -14.26 4.34 -5.79
CA GLY A 26 -13.84 5.40 -6.73
C GLY A 26 -13.78 5.05 -8.22
N TYR A 27 -13.57 3.79 -8.63
CA TYR A 27 -13.36 3.44 -10.05
C TYR A 27 -14.24 2.30 -10.58
N GLY A 28 -15.39 2.08 -9.94
CA GLY A 28 -16.35 1.03 -10.28
C GLY A 28 -16.54 0.03 -9.16
N PRO A 29 -17.27 -1.07 -9.42
CA PRO A 29 -17.42 -2.15 -8.45
C PRO A 29 -16.03 -2.69 -8.05
N PRO A 30 -15.78 -2.93 -6.75
CA PRO A 30 -14.53 -3.53 -6.31
C PRO A 30 -14.37 -4.93 -6.90
N GLY A 31 -13.13 -5.26 -7.27
CA GLY A 31 -12.77 -6.63 -7.66
C GLY A 31 -12.91 -7.62 -6.50
N SER A 32 -12.70 -8.90 -6.79
CA SER A 32 -12.68 -9.92 -5.73
C SER A 32 -11.57 -9.64 -4.71
N ASP A 33 -11.67 -10.23 -3.51
CA ASP A 33 -10.59 -10.13 -2.52
C ASP A 33 -9.27 -10.68 -3.09
N GLU A 34 -9.32 -11.77 -3.85
CA GLU A 34 -8.14 -12.38 -4.48
C GLU A 34 -7.46 -11.45 -5.49
N GLU A 35 -8.23 -10.69 -6.28
CA GLU A 35 -7.68 -9.70 -7.20
C GLU A 35 -7.01 -8.55 -6.46
N ARG A 36 -7.59 -8.10 -5.34
CA ARG A 36 -7.04 -7.03 -4.51
C ARG A 36 -5.79 -7.49 -3.75
N PHE A 37 -5.77 -8.73 -3.26
CA PHE A 37 -4.60 -9.32 -2.62
C PHE A 37 -3.39 -9.41 -3.56
N LYS A 38 -3.59 -9.75 -4.84
CA LYS A 38 -2.51 -9.72 -5.83
C LYS A 38 -1.84 -8.35 -5.96
N VAL A 39 -2.59 -7.26 -5.75
CA VAL A 39 -2.01 -5.90 -5.75
C VAL A 39 -1.10 -5.69 -4.54
N PHE A 40 -1.52 -6.15 -3.36
CA PHE A 40 -0.70 -6.09 -2.15
C PHE A 40 0.55 -6.96 -2.27
N ASP A 41 0.41 -8.21 -2.73
CA ASP A 41 1.53 -9.12 -2.96
C ASP A 41 2.56 -8.46 -3.88
N ARG A 42 2.10 -7.89 -5.00
CA ARG A 42 2.99 -7.21 -5.94
C ARG A 42 3.65 -5.97 -5.33
N ALA A 43 2.93 -5.19 -4.54
CA ALA A 43 3.50 -4.02 -3.87
C ALA A 43 4.60 -4.43 -2.89
N ILE A 44 4.40 -5.51 -2.14
CA ILE A 44 5.39 -6.06 -1.20
C ILE A 44 6.62 -6.58 -1.94
N GLU A 45 6.45 -7.32 -3.05
CA GLU A 45 7.55 -7.79 -3.90
C GLU A 45 8.42 -6.64 -4.43
N LEU A 46 7.81 -5.50 -4.75
CA LEU A 46 8.51 -4.28 -5.18
C LEU A 46 9.22 -3.55 -4.03
N GLY A 47 9.04 -4.03 -2.80
CA GLY A 47 9.63 -3.49 -1.58
C GLY A 47 8.81 -2.37 -0.94
N SER A 48 7.50 -2.32 -1.19
CA SER A 48 6.60 -1.39 -0.52
C SER A 48 6.34 -1.84 0.91
N THR A 49 6.52 -0.93 1.86
CA THR A 49 6.36 -1.19 3.29
C THR A 49 5.51 -0.13 3.98
N TYR A 50 4.85 0.73 3.21
CA TYR A 50 3.99 1.80 3.71
C TYR A 50 2.66 1.81 2.96
N PHE A 51 1.58 1.53 3.68
CA PHE A 51 0.21 1.45 3.17
C PHE A 51 -0.68 2.39 3.96
N ASP A 52 -1.58 3.09 3.28
CA ASP A 52 -2.50 4.08 3.85
C ASP A 52 -3.94 3.69 3.54
N THR A 53 -4.80 3.72 4.57
CA THR A 53 -6.23 3.33 4.52
C THR A 53 -7.04 4.12 5.54
N ALA A 54 -8.37 4.14 5.39
CA ALA A 54 -9.32 4.78 6.31
C ALA A 54 -10.57 3.90 6.53
N ASP A 55 -11.36 4.20 7.56
CA ASP A 55 -12.65 3.56 7.92
C ASP A 55 -13.86 4.06 7.10
#